data_AF-A0A847XZ53-F1
#
_entry.id   AF-A0A847XZ53-F1
#
_cell.length_a   1.000
_cell.length_b   1.000
_cell.length_c   1.000
_cell.angle_alpha   90.00
_cell.angle_beta   90.00
_cell.angle_gamma   90.00
#
_symmetry.space_group_name_H-M   'P 1'
#
loop_
_entity.id
_entity.type
_entity.pdbx_description
1 polymer ?
#
loop_
_entity_poly.entity_id
_entity_poly.type
_entity_poly.pdbx_seq_one_letter_code
_entity_poly.pdbx_strand_id
1 'polypeptide(L)' 'MEKGIRSVEIIKDESGKTKSVSVIFGPHYFIEIREKEGRTTFILGATHHGFEVDASDVGVGLEEMIYSIREKYPETAID' A
#
# COMPACT_ATOMS: atom_id res chain seq x y z
N MET A 1 23.36 6.14 1.06
CA MET A 1 21.98 5.65 1.22
C MET A 1 21.30 5.78 -0.13
N GLU A 2 20.81 4.67 -0.69
CA GLU A 2 20.10 4.72 -1.97
C GLU A 2 18.80 5.52 -1.83
N LYS A 3 18.58 6.40 -2.80
CA LYS A 3 17.35 7.19 -2.95
C LYS A 3 16.54 6.57 -4.08
N GLY A 4 15.21 6.61 -3.98
CA GLY A 4 14.29 6.14 -5.03
C GLY A 4 13.73 4.74 -4.81
N ILE A 5 13.17 4.15 -5.87
CA ILE A 5 12.62 2.79 -5.86
C ILE A 5 13.78 1.79 -5.88
N ARG A 6 13.81 0.88 -4.90
CA ARG A 6 14.91 -0.08 -4.68
C ARG A 6 14.54 -1.49 -5.10
N SER A 7 13.27 -1.88 -4.92
CA SER A 7 12.77 -3.19 -5.35
C SER A 7 11.30 -3.08 -5.72
N VAL A 8 10.90 -3.88 -6.70
CA VAL A 8 9.51 -4.18 -7.02
C VAL A 8 9.39 -5.69 -7.11
N GLU A 9 8.56 -6.27 -6.26
CA GLU A 9 8.31 -7.70 -6.19
C GLU A 9 6.86 -7.97 -6.57
N ILE A 10 6.66 -8.91 -7.49
CA ILE A 10 5.32 -9.31 -7.96
C ILE A 10 5.20 -10.82 -7.75
N ILE A 11 4.27 -11.22 -6.89
CA ILE A 11 3.96 -12.62 -6.64
C ILE A 11 2.68 -12.95 -7.40
N LYS A 12 2.70 -14.05 -8.15
CA LYS A 12 1.57 -14.57 -8.92
C LYS A 12 1.17 -15.94 -8.40
N ASP A 13 -0.11 -16.29 -8.54
CA ASP A 13 -0.57 -17.66 -8.29
C ASP A 13 -0.30 -18.60 -9.48
N GLU A 14 -0.67 -19.87 -9.33
CA GLU A 14 -0.51 -20.91 -10.36
C GLU A 14 -1.25 -20.59 -11.68
N SER A 15 -2.29 -19.75 -11.63
CA SER A 15 -3.02 -19.28 -12.81
C SER A 15 -2.37 -18.08 -13.50
N GLY A 16 -1.30 -17.53 -12.91
CA GLY A 16 -0.62 -16.33 -13.38
C GLY A 16 -1.28 -15.02 -12.94
N LYS A 17 -2.32 -15.07 -12.10
CA LYS A 17 -2.96 -13.89 -11.52
C LYS A 17 -2.06 -13.31 -10.43
N THR A 18 -1.90 -11.98 -10.43
CA THR A 18 -1.13 -11.28 -9.40
C THR A 18 -1.80 -11.41 -8.04
N LYS A 19 -1.06 -11.91 -7.05
CA LYS A 19 -1.49 -12.07 -5.66
C LYS A 19 -0.89 -11.02 -4.73
N SER A 20 0.33 -10.55 -5.01
CA SER A 20 0.93 -9.47 -4.24
C SER A 20 1.84 -8.63 -5.11
N VAL A 21 1.88 -7.32 -4.82
CA VAL A 21 2.83 -6.36 -5.37
C VAL A 21 3.44 -5.60 -4.20
N SER A 22 4.76 -5.65 -4.07
CA SER A 22 5.50 -4.95 -3.03
C SER A 22 6.54 -4.02 -3.66
N VAL A 23 6.61 -2.79 -3.17
CA VAL A 23 7.57 -1.77 -3.61
C VAL A 23 8.37 -1.32 -2.40
N ILE A 24 9.68 -1.53 -2.42
CA ILE A 24 10.60 -1.01 -1.40
C ILE A 24 11.25 0.25 -1.95
N PHE A 25 11.21 1.34 -1.19
CA PHE A 25 11.70 2.63 -1.65
C PHE A 25 12.31 3.46 -0.53
N GLY A 26 13.18 4.39 -0.92
CA GLY A 26 13.94 5.23 0.00
C GLY A 26 14.74 4.40 1.02
N PRO A 27 15.07 5.02 2.16
CA PRO A 27 15.87 4.36 3.18
C PRO A 27 15.18 3.12 3.78
N HIS A 28 13.88 3.24 4.08
CA HIS A 28 13.18 2.32 4.97
C HIS A 28 11.68 2.16 4.67
N TYR A 29 11.18 2.64 3.53
CA TYR A 29 9.75 2.64 3.23
C TYR A 29 9.35 1.48 2.33
N PHE A 30 8.10 1.04 2.48
CA PHE A 30 7.51 0.05 1.59
C PHE A 30 6.01 0.29 1.41
N ILE A 31 5.52 -0.10 0.24
CA ILE A 31 4.10 -0.28 -0.05
C ILE A 31 3.90 -1.75 -0.44
N GLU A 32 2.86 -2.39 0.08
CA GLU A 32 2.43 -3.71 -0.35
C GLU A 32 0.93 -3.70 -0.64
N ILE A 33 0.54 -4.29 -1.76
CA ILE A 33 -0.85 -4.60 -2.09
C ILE A 33 -0.94 -6.10 -2.27
N ARG A 34 -1.75 -6.77 -1.46
CA ARG A 34 -1.89 -8.23 -1.52
C ARG A 34 -3.34 -8.68 -1.47
N GLU A 35 -3.63 -9.78 -2.14
CA GLU A 35 -4.90 -10.49 -2.05
C GLU A 35 -4.74 -11.65 -1.06
N LYS A 36 -5.53 -11.64 0.02
CA LYS A 36 -5.61 -12.74 0.98
C LYS A 36 -7.07 -13.05 1.28
N GLU A 37 -7.46 -14.31 1.14
CA GLU A 37 -8.82 -14.79 1.48
C GLU A 37 -9.95 -14.00 0.77
N GLY A 38 -9.71 -13.58 -0.47
CA GLY A 38 -10.67 -12.81 -1.26
C GLY A 38 -10.75 -11.32 -0.92
N ARG A 39 -9.90 -10.83 -0.01
CA ARG A 39 -9.78 -9.41 0.32
C ARG A 39 -8.51 -8.82 -0.25
N THR A 40 -8.62 -7.59 -0.76
CA THR A 40 -7.47 -6.79 -1.18
C THR A 40 -7.04 -5.93 0.00
N THR A 41 -5.78 -6.05 0.37
CA THR A 41 -5.21 -5.36 1.52
C THR A 41 -4.13 -4.40 1.03
N PHE A 42 -4.20 -3.15 1.50
CA PHE A 42 -3.18 -2.14 1.29
C PHE A 42 -2.33 -1.96 2.56
N ILE A 43 -1.02 -1.93 2.40
CA ILE A 43 -0.06 -1.74 3.48
C ILE A 43 0.92 -0.64 3.08
N LEU A 44 1.09 0.35 3.95
CA LEU A 44 2.13 1.36 3.85
C LEU A 44 2.93 1.37 5.15
N GLY A 45 4.25 1.29 5.04
CA GLY A 45 5.10 1.24 6.21
C GLY A 45 6.48 1.86 6.05
N ALA A 46 7.10 2.09 7.19
CA ALA A 46 8.47 2.54 7.41
C ALA A 46 9.09 1.69 8.53
N THR A 47 10.06 0.83 8.20
CA THR A 47 10.64 -0.18 9.13
C THR A 47 9.58 -0.95 9.94
N HIS A 48 9.31 -0.52 11.18
CA HIS A 48 8.41 -1.14 12.16
C HIS A 48 7.08 -0.40 12.35
N HIS A 49 6.89 0.73 11.66
CA HIS A 49 5.67 1.53 11.73
C HIS A 49 4.93 1.43 10.40
N GLY A 50 3.61 1.47 10.45
CA GLY A 50 2.79 1.44 9.25
C GLY A 50 1.35 1.17 9.61
N PHE A 51 0.52 1.02 8.59
CA PHE A 51 -0.84 0.55 8.73
C PHE A 51 -1.15 -0.46 7.64
N GLU A 52 -2.05 -1.37 7.99
CA GLU A 52 -2.71 -2.28 7.08
C GLU A 52 -4.18 -1.90 7.05
N VAL A 53 -4.78 -1.81 5.86
CA VAL A 53 -6.17 -1.43 5.68
C VAL A 53 -6.82 -2.21 4.54
N ASP A 54 -8.12 -2.46 4.68
CA ASP A 54 -8.92 -3.07 3.64
C ASP A 54 -9.05 -2.11 2.44
N ALA A 55 -8.81 -2.64 1.25
CA ALA A 55 -8.90 -1.95 -0.03
C ALA A 55 -9.71 -2.77 -1.05
N SER A 56 -10.60 -3.65 -0.55
CA SER A 56 -11.43 -4.52 -1.39
C SER A 56 -12.53 -3.75 -2.13
N ASP A 57 -13.02 -2.65 -1.56
CA ASP A 57 -14.13 -1.87 -2.09
C ASP A 57 -13.90 -0.36 -1.97
N VAL A 58 -14.62 0.40 -2.80
CA VAL A 58 -14.65 1.87 -2.76
C VAL A 58 -15.56 2.33 -1.62
N GLY A 59 -15.20 3.43 -0.97
CA GLY A 59 -15.96 4.06 0.11
C GLY A 59 -15.72 3.49 1.51
N VAL A 60 -14.85 2.49 1.66
CA VAL A 60 -14.52 1.87 2.96
C VAL A 60 -13.01 1.67 3.10
N GLY A 61 -12.52 1.61 4.34
CA GLY A 61 -11.14 1.21 4.64
C GLY A 61 -10.12 2.21 4.11
N LEU A 62 -9.50 1.90 2.95
CA LEU A 62 -8.44 2.72 2.36
C LEU A 62 -8.94 4.13 2.00
N GLU A 63 -10.14 4.26 1.45
CA GLU A 63 -10.67 5.58 1.08
C GLU A 63 -10.97 6.44 2.32
N GLU A 64 -11.54 5.85 3.38
CA GLU A 64 -11.75 6.54 4.66
C GLU A 64 -10.42 6.99 5.29
N MET A 65 -9.39 6.14 5.18
CA MET A 65 -8.02 6.49 5.61
C MET A 65 -7.46 7.66 4.80
N ILE A 66 -7.65 7.66 3.48
CA ILE A 66 -7.24 8.77 2.60
C ILE A 66 -7.93 10.06 3.02
N TYR A 67 -9.25 10.06 3.24
CA TYR A 67 -9.97 11.25 3.69
C TYR A 67 -9.50 11.74 5.07
N SER A 68 -9.25 10.82 6.00
CA SER A 68 -8.73 11.16 7.34
C SER A 68 -7.35 11.82 7.26
N ILE A 69 -6.47 11.35 6.36
CA ILE A 69 -5.16 11.95 6.12
C ILE A 69 -5.31 13.32 5.45
N ARG A 70 -6.20 13.46 4.45
CA ARG A 70 -6.47 14.73 3.76
C ARG A 70 -7.01 15.80 4.70
N GLU A 71 -7.92 15.43 5.59
CA GLU A 71 -8.46 16.36 6.60
C GLU A 71 -7.36 16.85 7.54
N LYS A 72 -6.45 15.95 7.93
CA LYS A 72 -5.36 16.27 8.86
C LYS A 72 -4.18 17.02 8.22
N TYR A 73 -3.91 16.77 6.94
CA TYR A 73 -2.78 17.32 6.18
C TYR A 73 -3.24 17.85 4.81
N PRO A 74 -4.09 18.88 4.78
CA PRO A 74 -4.74 19.35 3.55
C PRO A 74 -3.77 19.80 2.46
N GLU A 75 -2.59 20.29 2.83
CA GLU A 75 -1.54 20.71 1.90
C GLU A 75 -0.91 19.57 1.10
N THR A 76 -1.12 18.33 1.53
CA THR A 76 -0.58 17.14 0.86
C THR A 76 -1.57 16.51 -0.11
N ALA A 77 -2.78 17.05 -0.22
CA ALA A 77 -3.81 16.54 -1.12
C ALA A 77 -3.34 16.60 -2.58
N ILE A 78 -3.70 15.57 -3.34
CA ILE A 78 -3.49 15.48 -4.79
C ILE A 78 -4.89 15.38 -5.41
N ASP A 79 -5.21 16.29 -6.31
CA ASP A 79 -6.49 16.39 -7.03
C ASP A 79 -6.26 16.57 -8.54
#